data_AF-A0A2T4C9Y2-F1
#
_entry.id   AF-A0A2T4C9Y2-F1
#
_cell.length_a   1.000
_cell.length_b   1.000
_cell.length_c   1.000
_cell.angle_alpha   90.00
_cell.angle_beta   90.00
_cell.angle_gamma   90.00
#
_symmetry.space_group_name_H-M   'P 1'
#
loop_
_entity.id
_entity.type
_entity.pdbx_description
1 polymer ?
#
loop_
_entity_poly.entity_id
_entity_poly.type
_entity_poly.pdbx_seq_one_letter_code
_entity_poly.pdbx_strand_id
1 'polypeptide(L)'
;MPDLFDIAAHAIRLQQRHSSPQTSSHTLPPLSLIHAASAALPNPSDPGFLSGQPAADVARHIAEHIVPALCGQSQSSRYFGFVTGGVLPLAEWADNVVSRMDQNVQVHLPEQTVSTIVEDAALEMLIGLLRLESEWKGRTFTTGATGSNILGLACGREAVLAKRGASVGELGLLGACVKAGVSEIQVLTSGGHSSLSKAASVVGLGRASVKELPRSAAQPWKLDLDAVERELSRPGTASIVAVSMGEVNTGGYALDDVDEWRKLRELADRHGAWIHADGAFGIFCSVLEDRDEYRLLHKRVKGVDLADSITIDGHKMLNVVRDSHCRFSNSSLCL
;
A
#
# COMPACT_ATOMS: atom_id res chain seq x y z
N MET A 1 -1.26 17.16 30.26
CA MET A 1 -1.86 16.55 29.05
C MET A 1 -3.24 15.95 29.28
N PRO A 2 -4.24 16.69 29.83
CA PRO A 2 -5.66 16.40 29.64
C PRO A 2 -6.19 16.96 28.31
N ASP A 3 -5.38 17.74 27.60
CA ASP A 3 -5.73 18.42 26.35
C ASP A 3 -5.95 17.46 25.18
N LEU A 4 -5.19 16.36 25.07
CA LEU A 4 -5.32 15.40 23.95
C LEU A 4 -6.76 14.85 23.80
N PHE A 5 -7.48 14.69 24.91
CA PHE A 5 -8.87 14.20 24.93
C PHE A 5 -9.89 15.32 25.18
N ASP A 6 -9.43 16.57 25.28
CA ASP A 6 -10.30 17.74 25.38
C ASP A 6 -10.73 18.15 23.97
N ILE A 7 -11.91 17.69 23.56
CA ILE A 7 -12.49 17.98 22.24
C ILE A 7 -12.69 19.49 22.04
N ALA A 8 -12.98 20.25 23.10
CA ALA A 8 -13.14 21.69 23.01
C ALA A 8 -11.79 22.38 22.71
N ALA A 9 -10.70 21.92 23.33
CA ALA A 9 -9.35 22.39 23.03
C ALA A 9 -8.92 22.04 21.58
N HIS A 10 -9.33 20.88 21.07
CA HIS A 10 -9.00 20.45 19.71
C HIS A 10 -9.87 21.07 18.61
N ALA A 11 -11.04 21.61 18.93
CA ALA A 11 -11.98 22.17 17.96
C ALA A 11 -11.33 23.22 17.03
N ILE A 12 -10.43 24.05 17.57
CA ILE A 12 -9.70 25.07 16.78
C ILE A 12 -8.78 24.40 15.76
N ARG A 13 -8.04 23.36 16.15
CA ARG A 13 -7.11 22.63 15.25
C ARG A 13 -7.87 21.86 14.15
N LEU A 14 -9.04 21.33 14.48
CA LEU A 14 -9.90 20.62 13.52
C LEU A 14 -10.53 21.58 12.48
N GLN A 15 -10.81 22.83 12.86
CA GLN A 15 -11.36 23.86 11.95
C GLN A 15 -10.33 24.38 10.94
N GLN A 16 -9.04 24.17 11.15
CA GLN A 16 -7.97 24.65 10.27
C GLN A 16 -7.94 23.99 8.88
N ARG A 17 -8.78 23.00 8.59
CA ARG A 17 -8.89 22.38 7.24
C ARG A 17 -9.09 23.41 6.12
N HIS A 18 -9.73 24.54 6.42
CA HIS A 18 -10.05 25.60 5.46
C HIS A 18 -9.19 26.86 5.60
N SER A 19 -8.32 26.90 6.61
CA SER A 19 -7.47 28.05 6.90
C SER A 19 -6.07 27.70 6.46
N SER A 20 -5.62 28.18 5.29
CA SER A 20 -4.21 28.01 4.89
C SER A 20 -3.32 28.70 5.92
N PRO A 21 -2.50 27.97 6.69
CA PRO A 21 -1.45 28.61 7.44
C PRO A 21 -0.49 29.17 6.38
N GLN A 22 -0.31 30.48 6.32
CA GLN A 22 0.83 31.07 5.64
C GLN A 22 2.08 30.76 6.47
N THR A 23 2.53 29.50 6.45
CA THR A 23 3.85 29.17 6.98
C THR A 23 4.85 29.37 5.86
N SER A 24 5.77 30.30 6.05
CA SER A 24 6.93 30.55 5.20
C SER A 24 7.98 29.42 5.25
N SER A 25 7.60 28.21 5.67
CA SER A 25 8.50 27.09 5.80
C SER A 25 8.94 26.61 4.42
N HIS A 26 10.24 26.40 4.26
CA HIS A 26 10.77 25.85 3.03
C HIS A 26 10.28 24.41 2.87
N THR A 27 9.77 24.06 1.68
CA THR A 27 9.42 22.67 1.34
C THR A 27 10.60 21.72 1.57
N LEU A 28 11.78 22.15 1.12
CA LEU A 28 13.05 21.46 1.35
C LEU A 28 13.90 22.34 2.27
N PRO A 29 14.45 21.78 3.35
CA PRO A 29 15.30 22.54 4.25
C PRO A 29 16.58 22.99 3.54
N PRO A 30 17.11 24.19 3.86
CA PRO A 30 18.44 24.62 3.42
C PRO A 30 19.52 23.59 3.73
N LEU A 31 20.49 23.43 2.83
CA LEU A 31 21.58 22.47 3.00
C LEU A 31 22.39 22.72 4.29
N SER A 32 22.52 23.98 4.71
CA SER A 32 23.16 24.35 5.98
C SER A 32 22.47 23.75 7.20
N LEU A 33 21.13 23.70 7.21
CA LEU A 33 20.37 23.06 8.30
C LEU A 33 20.53 21.54 8.27
N ILE A 34 20.53 20.93 7.08
CA ILE A 34 20.79 19.48 6.93
C ILE A 34 22.18 19.12 7.47
N HIS A 35 23.20 19.87 7.08
CA HIS A 35 24.57 19.64 7.56
C HIS A 35 24.71 19.88 9.07
N ALA A 36 24.12 20.95 9.60
CA ALA A 36 24.13 21.24 11.03
C ALA A 36 23.43 20.15 11.85
N ALA A 37 22.26 19.68 11.40
CA ALA A 37 21.54 18.57 12.03
C ALA A 37 22.36 17.27 12.01
N SER A 38 22.99 16.98 10.88
CA SER A 38 23.83 15.79 10.71
C SER A 38 25.06 15.82 11.62
N ALA A 39 25.69 17.00 11.77
CA ALA A 39 26.82 17.20 12.68
C ALA A 39 26.42 17.17 14.16
N ALA A 40 25.16 17.45 14.47
CA ALA A 40 24.63 17.42 15.84
C ALA A 40 24.20 16.01 16.28
N LEU A 41 24.15 15.02 15.38
CA LEU A 41 23.82 13.64 15.74
C LEU A 41 24.90 13.03 16.65
N PRO A 42 24.51 12.13 17.58
CA PRO A 42 25.47 11.45 18.44
C PRO A 42 26.57 10.74 17.62
N ASN A 43 27.84 10.94 18.01
CA ASN A 43 29.00 10.37 17.34
C ASN A 43 29.46 9.07 18.05
N PRO A 44 29.52 7.92 17.37
CA PRO A 44 29.99 6.65 17.96
C PRO A 44 31.40 6.69 18.56
N SER A 45 32.23 7.66 18.15
CA SER A 45 33.58 7.84 18.69
C SER A 45 33.60 8.56 20.05
N ASP A 46 32.51 9.22 20.44
CA ASP A 46 32.46 9.97 21.70
C ASP A 46 32.37 9.00 22.90
N PRO A 47 33.19 9.19 23.95
CA PRO A 47 33.15 8.31 25.13
C PRO A 47 31.77 8.20 25.80
N GLY A 48 30.91 9.20 25.61
CA GLY A 48 29.54 9.26 26.12
C GLY A 48 28.44 8.86 25.14
N PHE A 49 28.76 8.30 23.96
CA PHE A 49 27.78 8.04 22.89
C PHE A 49 26.54 7.26 23.34
N LEU A 50 26.72 6.27 24.22
CA LEU A 50 25.64 5.44 24.77
C LEU A 50 25.21 5.87 26.19
N SER A 51 25.75 6.97 26.70
CA SER A 51 25.34 7.51 28.00
C SER A 51 23.97 8.16 27.90
N GLY A 52 23.10 7.86 28.86
CA GLY A 52 21.76 8.45 28.91
C GLY A 52 21.82 9.96 29.08
N GLN A 53 20.93 10.67 28.38
CA GLN A 53 20.78 12.13 28.45
C GLN A 53 19.48 12.50 29.17
N PRO A 54 19.41 13.68 29.82
CA PRO A 54 18.15 14.19 30.36
C PRO A 54 17.09 14.31 29.26
N ALA A 55 15.85 13.90 29.54
CA ALA A 55 14.76 13.91 28.57
C ALA A 55 14.49 15.30 27.97
N ALA A 56 14.68 16.37 28.76
CA ALA A 56 14.54 17.75 28.31
C ALA A 56 15.58 18.15 27.26
N ASP A 57 16.80 17.62 27.36
CA ASP A 57 17.88 17.90 26.41
C ASP A 57 17.66 17.13 25.10
N VAL A 58 17.14 15.90 25.18
CA VAL A 58 16.72 15.14 23.99
C VAL A 58 15.58 15.84 23.26
N ALA A 59 14.55 16.30 23.99
CA ALA A 59 13.42 17.02 23.41
C ALA A 59 13.89 18.33 22.73
N ARG A 60 14.81 19.06 23.38
CA ARG A 60 15.42 20.27 22.81
C ARG A 60 16.20 19.94 21.55
N HIS A 61 17.02 18.90 21.57
CA HIS A 61 17.81 18.48 20.42
C HIS A 61 16.92 18.15 19.21
N ILE A 62 15.84 17.40 19.43
CA ILE A 62 14.87 17.08 18.37
C ILE A 62 14.23 18.37 17.82
N ALA A 63 13.74 19.25 18.69
CA ALA A 63 13.03 20.46 18.29
C ALA A 63 13.92 21.48 17.57
N GLU A 64 15.16 21.65 18.02
CA GLU A 64 16.05 22.73 17.54
C GLU A 64 16.98 22.29 16.41
N HIS A 65 17.38 21.01 16.34
CA HIS A 65 18.31 20.52 15.33
C HIS A 65 17.66 19.60 14.30
N ILE A 66 16.80 18.67 14.73
CA ILE A 66 16.25 17.65 13.83
C ILE A 66 15.06 18.19 13.04
N VAL A 67 14.01 18.67 13.73
CA VAL A 67 12.76 19.11 13.10
C VAL A 67 12.97 20.18 12.00
N PRO A 68 13.81 21.21 12.18
CA PRO A 68 14.05 22.21 11.14
C PRO A 68 14.76 21.68 9.88
N ALA A 69 15.42 20.52 9.99
CA ALA A 69 16.13 19.85 8.90
C ALA A 69 15.32 18.71 8.26
N LEU A 70 14.08 18.47 8.68
CA LEU A 70 13.18 17.52 8.04
C LEU A 70 12.51 18.11 6.80
N CYS A 71 12.17 17.26 5.83
CA CYS A 71 11.42 17.65 4.65
C CYS A 71 9.97 18.01 5.00
N GLY A 72 9.53 19.22 4.64
CA GLY A 72 8.17 19.72 4.88
C GLY A 72 7.13 19.21 3.89
N GLN A 73 7.34 18.05 3.25
CA GLN A 73 6.52 17.56 2.13
C GLN A 73 5.02 17.51 2.42
N SER A 74 4.61 17.09 3.62
CA SER A 74 3.19 16.95 4.00
C SER A 74 2.53 18.28 4.36
N GLN A 75 3.33 19.32 4.60
CA GLN A 75 2.89 20.65 5.04
C GLN A 75 3.04 21.72 3.95
N SER A 76 3.57 21.36 2.77
CA SER A 76 3.82 22.29 1.68
C SER A 76 3.01 21.96 0.43
N SER A 77 2.30 22.97 -0.09
CA SER A 77 1.64 22.90 -1.40
C SER A 77 2.61 22.93 -2.59
N ARG A 78 3.92 23.03 -2.33
CA ARG A 78 4.97 23.15 -3.34
C ARG A 78 5.88 21.91 -3.42
N TYR A 79 5.46 20.80 -2.83
CA TYR A 79 6.15 19.52 -2.98
C TYR A 79 5.53 18.75 -4.16
N PHE A 80 6.32 18.55 -5.22
CA PHE A 80 5.87 17.87 -6.46
C PHE A 80 6.61 16.53 -6.69
N GLY A 81 7.26 16.00 -5.64
CA GLY A 81 7.98 14.74 -5.70
C GLY A 81 7.08 13.56 -5.32
N PHE A 82 7.30 12.41 -5.97
CA PHE A 82 6.64 11.14 -5.67
C PHE A 82 5.10 11.20 -5.69
N VAL A 83 4.47 10.13 -5.20
CA VAL A 83 3.04 10.08 -4.92
C VAL A 83 2.87 10.17 -3.40
N THR A 84 2.57 11.37 -2.91
CA THR A 84 2.42 11.64 -1.47
C THR A 84 1.22 12.52 -1.21
N GLY A 85 0.46 12.21 -0.17
CA GLY A 85 -0.59 13.07 0.35
C GLY A 85 -0.09 14.02 1.45
N GLY A 86 -0.95 14.96 1.83
CA GLY A 86 -0.82 15.70 3.08
C GLY A 86 -1.36 14.87 4.26
N VAL A 87 -1.61 15.53 5.39
CA VAL A 87 -2.23 14.92 6.57
C VAL A 87 -3.37 15.82 7.04
N LEU A 88 -4.57 15.25 7.21
CA LEU A 88 -5.69 15.95 7.83
C LEU A 88 -5.44 16.12 9.34
N PRO A 89 -5.77 17.28 9.94
CA PRO A 89 -5.60 17.49 11.38
C PRO A 89 -6.25 16.42 12.26
N LEU A 90 -7.41 15.87 11.84
CA LEU A 90 -8.07 14.78 12.56
C LEU A 90 -7.28 13.47 12.47
N ALA A 91 -6.66 13.17 11.32
CA ALA A 91 -5.84 11.98 11.15
C ALA A 91 -4.56 12.07 12.01
N GLU A 92 -3.92 13.23 12.05
CA GLU A 92 -2.79 13.49 12.96
C GLU A 92 -3.20 13.32 14.43
N TRP A 93 -4.36 13.86 14.82
CA TRP A 93 -4.87 13.70 16.18
C TRP A 93 -5.15 12.23 16.53
N ALA A 94 -5.77 11.48 15.63
CA ALA A 94 -6.05 10.06 15.84
C ALA A 94 -4.75 9.25 16.03
N ASP A 95 -3.70 9.57 15.28
CA ASP A 95 -2.40 8.91 15.38
C ASP A 95 -1.69 9.22 16.72
N ASN A 96 -1.87 10.45 17.24
CA ASN A 96 -1.43 10.79 18.60
C ASN A 96 -2.20 10.00 19.68
N VAL A 97 -3.50 9.73 19.47
CA VAL A 97 -4.27 8.84 20.36
C VAL A 97 -3.73 7.42 20.30
N VAL A 98 -3.48 6.86 19.12
CA VAL A 98 -2.88 5.52 18.96
C VAL A 98 -1.56 5.42 19.72
N SER A 99 -0.66 6.39 19.49
CA SER A 99 0.65 6.46 20.17
C SER A 99 0.52 6.58 21.69
N ARG A 100 -0.51 7.29 22.18
CA ARG A 100 -0.76 7.46 23.62
C ARG A 100 -1.32 6.20 24.28
N MET A 101 -2.10 5.42 23.55
CA MET A 101 -2.80 4.24 24.05
C MET A 101 -1.96 2.96 23.97
N ASP A 102 -1.04 2.88 23.00
CA ASP A 102 -0.03 1.82 22.85
C ASP A 102 -0.60 0.39 23.06
N GLN A 103 -1.71 0.10 22.37
CA GLN A 103 -2.45 -1.16 22.55
C GLN A 103 -1.82 -2.29 21.73
N ASN A 104 -1.72 -3.49 22.33
CA ASN A 104 -1.43 -4.72 21.60
C ASN A 104 -2.74 -5.30 21.02
N VAL A 105 -2.79 -5.45 19.70
CA VAL A 105 -4.00 -5.86 18.94
C VAL A 105 -3.85 -7.18 18.21
N GLN A 106 -2.97 -8.08 18.69
CA GLN A 106 -2.61 -9.31 17.99
C GLN A 106 -3.78 -10.30 17.73
N VAL A 107 -4.82 -10.27 18.56
CA VAL A 107 -5.96 -11.22 18.48
C VAL A 107 -7.30 -10.54 18.72
N HIS A 108 -8.36 -11.09 18.14
CA HIS A 108 -9.72 -10.61 18.34
C HIS A 108 -10.24 -11.01 19.73
N LEU A 109 -10.34 -10.02 20.64
CA LEU A 109 -10.84 -10.19 22.02
C LEU A 109 -12.01 -9.21 22.27
N PRO A 110 -13.21 -9.47 21.72
CA PRO A 110 -14.32 -8.52 21.70
C PRO A 110 -14.86 -8.17 23.10
N GLU A 111 -14.62 -9.02 24.10
CA GLU A 111 -14.98 -8.75 25.50
C GLU A 111 -13.97 -7.83 26.22
N GLN A 112 -12.78 -7.61 25.65
CA GLN A 112 -11.70 -6.86 26.28
C GLN A 112 -11.40 -5.53 25.58
N THR A 113 -11.49 -5.48 24.25
CA THR A 113 -11.19 -4.29 23.47
C THR A 113 -11.98 -4.24 22.17
N VAL A 114 -12.23 -3.02 21.69
CA VAL A 114 -12.87 -2.75 20.39
C VAL A 114 -11.86 -2.61 19.24
N SER A 115 -10.55 -2.67 19.49
CA SER A 115 -9.52 -2.30 18.50
C SER A 115 -9.67 -3.02 17.14
N THR A 116 -9.84 -4.33 17.13
CA THR A 116 -10.02 -5.10 15.89
C THR A 116 -11.36 -4.83 15.21
N ILE A 117 -12.39 -4.48 15.99
CA ILE A 117 -13.72 -4.10 15.47
C ILE A 117 -13.64 -2.73 14.78
N VAL A 118 -12.86 -1.80 15.35
CA VAL A 118 -12.59 -0.49 14.74
C VAL A 118 -11.81 -0.64 13.43
N GLU A 119 -10.80 -1.50 13.39
CA GLU A 119 -10.09 -1.82 12.14
C GLU A 119 -11.05 -2.37 11.08
N ASP A 120 -11.86 -3.37 11.44
CA ASP A 120 -12.80 -4.00 10.52
C ASP A 120 -13.82 -2.98 9.95
N ALA A 121 -14.41 -2.15 10.82
CA ALA A 121 -15.33 -1.10 10.42
C ALA A 121 -14.67 -0.06 9.50
N ALA A 122 -13.43 0.34 9.77
CA ALA A 122 -12.70 1.27 8.91
C ALA A 122 -12.41 0.66 7.51
N LEU A 123 -12.10 -0.63 7.44
CA LEU A 123 -11.90 -1.35 6.19
C LEU A 123 -13.21 -1.48 5.39
N GLU A 124 -14.34 -1.73 6.06
CA GLU A 124 -15.67 -1.69 5.43
C GLU A 124 -16.02 -0.31 4.88
N MET A 125 -15.72 0.76 5.64
CA MET A 125 -15.89 2.13 5.15
C MET A 125 -15.07 2.40 3.91
N LEU A 126 -13.84 1.87 3.82
CA LEU A 126 -12.99 2.00 2.63
C LEU A 126 -13.55 1.23 1.43
N ILE A 127 -14.07 0.02 1.63
CA ILE A 127 -14.77 -0.75 0.59
C ILE A 127 -15.96 0.06 0.04
N GLY A 128 -16.78 0.61 0.94
CA GLY A 128 -17.94 1.43 0.58
C GLY A 128 -17.54 2.73 -0.13
N LEU A 129 -16.49 3.41 0.35
CA LEU A 129 -15.95 4.62 -0.27
C LEU A 129 -15.49 4.37 -1.71
N LEU A 130 -14.78 3.25 -1.93
CA LEU A 130 -14.27 2.83 -3.23
C LEU A 130 -15.34 2.22 -4.15
N ARG A 131 -16.58 2.04 -3.65
CA ARG A 131 -17.70 1.45 -4.37
C ARG A 131 -17.39 0.06 -4.94
N LEU A 132 -16.64 -0.73 -4.18
CA LEU A 132 -16.34 -2.11 -4.55
C LEU A 132 -17.59 -2.96 -4.33
N GLU A 133 -18.05 -3.63 -5.39
CA GLU A 133 -19.32 -4.37 -5.40
C GLU A 133 -19.18 -5.81 -4.88
N SER A 134 -17.96 -6.37 -4.94
CA SER A 134 -17.67 -7.73 -4.49
C SER A 134 -17.57 -7.85 -2.96
N GLU A 135 -17.82 -9.05 -2.43
CA GLU A 135 -17.63 -9.35 -1.01
C GLU A 135 -16.13 -9.55 -0.71
N TRP A 136 -15.51 -8.55 -0.08
CA TRP A 136 -14.09 -8.57 0.32
C TRP A 136 -13.93 -9.08 1.75
N LYS A 137 -14.01 -10.41 1.91
CA LYS A 137 -13.95 -11.09 3.22
C LYS A 137 -12.60 -10.95 3.91
N GLY A 138 -11.52 -11.04 3.13
CA GLY A 138 -10.17 -10.84 3.65
C GLY A 138 -9.81 -9.37 3.59
N ARG A 139 -9.66 -8.71 4.74
CA ARG A 139 -9.30 -7.29 4.81
C ARG A 139 -8.42 -7.02 6.02
N THR A 140 -7.36 -6.23 5.84
CA THR A 140 -6.44 -5.87 6.93
C THR A 140 -5.66 -4.61 6.59
N PHE A 141 -5.29 -3.83 7.60
CA PHE A 141 -4.27 -2.80 7.46
C PHE A 141 -2.86 -3.40 7.42
N THR A 142 -1.96 -2.77 6.67
CA THR A 142 -0.55 -3.11 6.58
C THR A 142 0.31 -1.87 6.75
N THR A 143 1.59 -2.07 7.05
CA THR A 143 2.58 -1.00 7.26
C THR A 143 3.14 -0.42 5.94
N GLY A 144 2.47 -0.61 4.81
CA GLY A 144 3.04 -0.25 3.52
C GLY A 144 2.36 -0.88 2.32
N ALA A 145 2.33 -0.19 1.18
CA ALA A 145 1.90 -0.80 -0.09
C ALA A 145 2.81 -2.00 -0.45
N THR A 146 4.07 -1.96 -0.02
CA THR A 146 4.98 -3.12 -0.10
C THR A 146 4.50 -4.29 0.79
N GLY A 147 4.02 -4.02 2.01
CA GLY A 147 3.44 -5.02 2.89
C GLY A 147 2.16 -5.64 2.30
N SER A 148 1.27 -4.80 1.78
CA SER A 148 0.08 -5.27 1.04
C SER A 148 0.45 -6.14 -0.17
N ASN A 149 1.47 -5.76 -0.96
CA ASN A 149 1.94 -6.55 -2.09
C ASN A 149 2.61 -7.87 -1.65
N ILE A 150 3.31 -7.91 -0.50
CA ILE A 150 3.83 -9.14 0.10
C ILE A 150 2.67 -10.08 0.43
N LEU A 151 1.64 -9.59 1.13
CA LEU A 151 0.46 -10.40 1.45
C LEU A 151 -0.31 -10.81 0.19
N GLY A 152 -0.43 -9.93 -0.79
CA GLY A 152 -1.05 -10.20 -2.10
C GLY A 152 -0.38 -11.35 -2.83
N LEU A 153 0.95 -11.32 -2.93
CA LEU A 153 1.72 -12.40 -3.55
C LEU A 153 1.75 -13.68 -2.71
N ALA A 154 1.81 -13.58 -1.38
CA ALA A 154 1.77 -14.75 -0.49
C ALA A 154 0.45 -15.51 -0.67
N CYS A 155 -0.66 -14.78 -0.71
CA CYS A 155 -1.98 -15.32 -1.00
C CYS A 155 -2.12 -15.87 -2.41
N GLY A 156 -1.63 -15.14 -3.41
CA GLY A 156 -1.63 -15.64 -4.78
C GLY A 156 -0.87 -16.95 -4.91
N ARG A 157 0.30 -17.06 -4.26
CA ARG A 157 1.15 -18.26 -4.23
C ARG A 157 0.43 -19.44 -3.55
N GLU A 158 -0.25 -19.20 -2.43
CA GLU A 158 -1.06 -20.23 -1.76
C GLU A 158 -2.21 -20.67 -2.68
N ALA A 159 -2.98 -19.72 -3.21
CA ALA A 159 -4.18 -19.98 -4.00
C ALA A 159 -3.89 -20.75 -5.30
N VAL A 160 -2.83 -20.39 -6.05
CA VAL A 160 -2.50 -21.07 -7.31
C VAL A 160 -2.02 -22.51 -7.09
N LEU A 161 -1.42 -22.81 -5.93
CA LEU A 161 -1.02 -24.17 -5.56
C LEU A 161 -2.18 -24.95 -4.93
N ALA A 162 -3.07 -24.29 -4.17
CA ALA A 162 -4.28 -24.90 -3.61
C ALA A 162 -5.20 -25.45 -4.70
N LYS A 163 -5.33 -24.73 -5.83
CA LYS A 163 -6.03 -25.21 -7.04
C LYS A 163 -5.45 -26.52 -7.61
N ARG A 164 -4.22 -26.88 -7.23
CA ARG A 164 -3.52 -28.12 -7.60
C ARG A 164 -3.37 -29.09 -6.41
N GLY A 165 -4.13 -28.90 -5.34
CA GLY A 165 -4.16 -29.82 -4.19
C GLY A 165 -2.95 -29.73 -3.24
N ALA A 166 -2.19 -28.63 -3.29
CA ALA A 166 -1.03 -28.40 -2.43
C ALA A 166 -1.19 -27.11 -1.60
N SER A 167 -0.54 -27.06 -0.43
CA SER A 167 -0.53 -25.88 0.44
C SER A 167 0.89 -25.52 0.80
N VAL A 168 1.26 -24.25 0.61
CA VAL A 168 2.59 -23.75 1.00
C VAL A 168 2.66 -23.57 2.52
N GLY A 169 1.56 -23.14 3.15
CA GLY A 169 1.45 -23.05 4.61
C GLY A 169 1.79 -24.37 5.31
N GLU A 170 1.35 -25.51 4.76
CA GLU A 170 1.56 -26.83 5.35
C GLU A 170 2.88 -27.51 4.93
N LEU A 171 3.24 -27.45 3.65
CA LEU A 171 4.35 -28.25 3.09
C LEU A 171 5.63 -27.44 2.85
N GLY A 172 5.58 -26.12 3.03
CA GLY A 172 6.58 -25.21 2.51
C GLY A 172 6.58 -25.14 0.97
N LEU A 173 7.29 -24.17 0.41
CA LEU A 173 7.22 -23.85 -1.03
C LEU A 173 7.67 -25.03 -1.91
N LEU A 174 8.84 -25.61 -1.61
CA LEU A 174 9.38 -26.72 -2.40
C LEU A 174 8.47 -27.95 -2.36
N GLY A 175 8.01 -28.34 -1.17
CA GLY A 175 7.12 -29.49 -0.99
C GLY A 175 5.78 -29.30 -1.69
N ALA A 176 5.20 -28.11 -1.60
CA ALA A 176 3.94 -27.77 -2.27
C ALA A 176 4.08 -27.79 -3.79
N CYS A 177 5.16 -27.21 -4.34
CA CYS A 177 5.46 -27.24 -5.78
C CYS A 177 5.62 -28.66 -6.32
N VAL A 178 6.39 -29.51 -5.64
CA VAL A 178 6.57 -30.92 -6.03
C VAL A 178 5.24 -31.66 -6.04
N LYS A 179 4.43 -31.51 -4.98
CA LYS A 179 3.10 -32.14 -4.89
C LYS A 179 2.15 -31.66 -6.00
N ALA A 180 2.18 -30.37 -6.32
CA ALA A 180 1.34 -29.75 -7.35
C ALA A 180 1.82 -29.98 -8.79
N GLY A 181 2.98 -30.63 -9.00
CA GLY A 181 3.59 -30.74 -10.32
C GLY A 181 3.95 -29.36 -10.92
N VAL A 182 4.35 -28.41 -10.08
CA VAL A 182 4.74 -27.05 -10.46
C VAL A 182 6.25 -26.91 -10.39
N SER A 183 6.88 -26.58 -11.51
CA SER A 183 8.31 -26.29 -11.58
C SER A 183 8.61 -24.79 -11.43
N GLU A 184 7.62 -23.93 -11.67
CA GLU A 184 7.78 -22.47 -11.63
C GLU A 184 6.49 -21.79 -11.15
N ILE A 185 6.62 -20.83 -10.23
CA ILE A 185 5.57 -19.85 -9.97
C ILE A 185 6.06 -18.50 -10.48
N GLN A 186 5.31 -17.91 -11.41
CA GLN A 186 5.66 -16.62 -12.03
C GLN A 186 4.70 -15.51 -11.58
N VAL A 187 5.20 -14.28 -11.61
CA VAL A 187 4.42 -13.05 -11.40
C VAL A 187 4.47 -12.26 -12.70
N LEU A 188 3.36 -12.22 -13.43
CA LEU A 188 3.22 -11.50 -14.70
C LEU A 188 2.75 -10.08 -14.42
N THR A 189 3.43 -9.07 -14.96
CA THR A 189 3.10 -7.66 -14.74
C THR A 189 3.49 -6.82 -15.95
N SER A 190 3.12 -5.54 -15.94
CA SER A 190 3.63 -4.53 -16.86
C SER A 190 3.77 -3.21 -16.13
N GLY A 191 4.99 -2.65 -16.08
CA GLY A 191 5.29 -1.45 -15.28
C GLY A 191 5.01 -1.66 -13.79
N GLY A 192 5.40 -2.82 -13.26
CA GLY A 192 5.21 -3.13 -11.85
C GLY A 192 6.07 -2.23 -10.96
N HIS A 193 5.54 -1.75 -9.83
CA HIS A 193 6.35 -1.01 -8.88
C HIS A 193 7.50 -1.89 -8.34
N SER A 194 8.66 -1.30 -8.03
CA SER A 194 9.83 -2.04 -7.53
C SER A 194 9.54 -2.90 -6.29
N SER A 195 8.53 -2.52 -5.50
CA SER A 195 8.03 -3.30 -4.36
C SER A 195 7.52 -4.69 -4.74
N LEU A 196 7.02 -4.89 -5.96
CA LEU A 196 6.50 -6.18 -6.40
C LEU A 196 7.63 -7.21 -6.54
N SER A 197 8.76 -6.81 -7.14
CA SER A 197 9.97 -7.65 -7.21
C SER A 197 10.54 -7.92 -5.81
N LYS A 198 10.52 -6.93 -4.91
CA LYS A 198 10.87 -7.11 -3.50
C LYS A 198 9.93 -8.12 -2.83
N ALA A 199 8.63 -8.00 -3.03
CA ALA A 199 7.62 -8.88 -2.47
C ALA A 199 7.84 -10.33 -2.94
N ALA A 200 8.07 -10.55 -4.24
CA ALA A 200 8.40 -11.86 -4.80
C ALA A 200 9.65 -12.49 -4.15
N SER A 201 10.67 -11.67 -3.87
CA SER A 201 11.86 -12.12 -3.12
C SER A 201 11.52 -12.52 -1.68
N VAL A 202 10.69 -11.76 -0.97
CA VAL A 202 10.30 -12.03 0.42
C VAL A 202 9.45 -13.29 0.52
N VAL A 203 8.51 -13.50 -0.41
CA VAL A 203 7.66 -14.70 -0.44
C VAL A 203 8.36 -15.93 -1.05
N GLY A 204 9.68 -15.88 -1.27
CA GLY A 204 10.47 -17.02 -1.70
C GLY A 204 10.32 -17.42 -3.18
N LEU A 205 9.68 -16.59 -4.01
CA LEU A 205 9.59 -16.82 -5.47
C LEU A 205 10.87 -16.34 -6.19
N GLY A 206 11.55 -15.35 -5.60
CA GLY A 206 12.73 -14.73 -6.18
C GLY A 206 12.39 -13.61 -7.18
N ARG A 207 13.30 -12.65 -7.36
CA ARG A 207 13.05 -11.49 -8.23
C ARG A 207 12.86 -11.86 -9.70
N ALA A 208 13.54 -12.92 -10.15
CA ALA A 208 13.49 -13.41 -11.52
C ALA A 208 12.14 -14.04 -11.88
N SER A 209 11.28 -14.34 -10.91
CA SER A 209 9.92 -14.81 -11.18
C SER A 209 9.00 -13.72 -11.72
N VAL A 210 9.37 -12.44 -11.54
CA VAL A 210 8.61 -11.29 -12.05
C VAL A 210 8.94 -11.07 -13.52
N LYS A 211 7.93 -11.18 -14.38
CA LYS A 211 8.05 -11.07 -15.84
C LYS A 211 7.26 -9.86 -16.33
N GLU A 212 7.97 -8.93 -16.94
CA GLU A 212 7.41 -7.74 -17.57
C GLU A 212 6.86 -8.09 -18.96
N LEU A 213 5.58 -7.80 -19.19
CA LEU A 213 4.85 -8.06 -20.43
C LEU A 213 4.24 -6.77 -20.99
N PRO A 214 5.08 -5.80 -21.41
CA PRO A 214 4.61 -4.54 -21.97
C PRO A 214 3.95 -4.74 -23.33
N ARG A 215 2.78 -4.14 -23.53
CA ARG A 215 2.06 -4.12 -24.82
C ARG A 215 2.87 -3.42 -25.91
N SER A 216 3.63 -2.39 -25.54
CA SER A 216 4.51 -1.69 -26.46
C SER A 216 5.59 -0.90 -25.72
N ALA A 217 6.68 -0.56 -26.41
CA ALA A 217 7.70 0.34 -25.88
C ALA A 217 7.18 1.77 -25.63
N ALA A 218 6.13 2.20 -26.34
CA ALA A 218 5.54 3.53 -26.19
C ALA A 218 4.63 3.63 -24.95
N GLN A 219 4.06 2.50 -24.52
CA GLN A 219 3.21 2.40 -23.33
C GLN A 219 3.67 1.21 -22.49
N PRO A 220 4.87 1.28 -21.87
CA PRO A 220 5.48 0.15 -21.19
C PRO A 220 4.74 -0.29 -19.92
N TRP A 221 3.79 0.51 -19.41
CA TRP A 221 2.92 0.14 -18.30
C TRP A 221 1.69 -0.66 -18.73
N LYS A 222 1.37 -0.70 -20.03
CA LYS A 222 0.20 -1.44 -20.54
C LYS A 222 0.49 -2.93 -20.58
N LEU A 223 -0.41 -3.73 -20.04
CA LEU A 223 -0.28 -5.17 -20.05
C LEU A 223 -0.67 -5.74 -21.43
N ASP A 224 0.19 -6.59 -21.97
CA ASP A 224 -0.11 -7.38 -23.17
C ASP A 224 -0.89 -8.65 -22.76
N LEU A 225 -2.21 -8.66 -23.00
CA LEU A 225 -3.06 -9.79 -22.64
C LEU A 225 -2.79 -11.04 -23.48
N ASP A 226 -2.25 -10.90 -24.69
CA ASP A 226 -1.92 -12.04 -25.55
C ASP A 226 -0.56 -12.65 -25.13
N ALA A 227 0.37 -11.83 -24.64
CA ALA A 227 1.56 -12.32 -23.94
C ALA A 227 1.21 -13.01 -22.61
N VAL A 228 0.25 -12.46 -21.86
CA VAL A 228 -0.25 -13.09 -20.64
C VAL A 228 -0.81 -14.48 -20.94
N GLU A 229 -1.70 -14.63 -21.93
CA GLU A 229 -2.27 -15.94 -22.31
C GLU A 229 -1.17 -16.96 -22.66
N ARG A 230 -0.16 -16.54 -23.43
CA ARG A 230 0.99 -17.39 -23.75
C ARG A 230 1.74 -17.86 -22.51
N GLU A 231 2.08 -16.96 -21.58
CA GLU A 231 2.77 -17.33 -20.34
C GLU A 231 1.90 -18.19 -19.41
N LEU A 232 0.59 -17.94 -19.35
CA LEU A 232 -0.37 -18.74 -18.56
C LEU A 232 -0.52 -20.17 -19.09
N SER A 233 -0.31 -20.38 -20.40
CA SER A 233 -0.41 -21.69 -21.04
C SER A 233 0.81 -22.59 -20.84
N ARG A 234 1.89 -22.08 -20.24
CA ARG A 234 3.15 -22.82 -20.06
C ARG A 234 2.96 -24.04 -19.14
N PRO A 235 3.31 -25.26 -19.59
CA PRO A 235 3.21 -26.47 -18.77
C PRO A 235 4.07 -26.37 -17.51
N GLY A 236 3.57 -26.91 -16.39
CA GLY A 236 4.32 -26.91 -15.12
C GLY A 236 4.44 -25.53 -14.44
N THR A 237 3.82 -24.48 -15.00
CA THR A 237 3.88 -23.13 -14.45
C THR A 237 2.57 -22.77 -13.74
N ALA A 238 2.65 -22.15 -12.57
CA ALA A 238 1.54 -21.48 -11.90
C ALA A 238 1.78 -19.97 -11.89
N SER A 239 0.72 -19.17 -11.94
CA SER A 239 0.85 -17.76 -12.30
C SER A 239 0.03 -16.83 -11.42
N ILE A 240 0.67 -15.76 -10.99
CA ILE A 240 0.03 -14.59 -10.40
C ILE A 240 0.14 -13.46 -11.43
N VAL A 241 -0.94 -12.76 -11.72
CA VAL A 241 -0.95 -11.57 -12.57
C VAL A 241 -1.10 -10.35 -11.68
N ALA A 242 -0.06 -9.51 -11.62
CA ALA A 242 -0.08 -8.24 -10.92
C ALA A 242 -0.46 -7.11 -11.89
N VAL A 243 -1.55 -6.42 -11.59
CA VAL A 243 -2.12 -5.36 -12.43
C VAL A 243 -1.88 -4.00 -11.77
N SER A 244 -1.02 -3.18 -12.36
CA SER A 244 -0.75 -1.82 -11.88
C SER A 244 -1.92 -0.89 -12.21
N MET A 245 -2.49 -0.24 -11.19
CA MET A 245 -3.54 0.76 -11.32
C MET A 245 -2.99 2.13 -10.93
N GLY A 246 -2.30 2.77 -11.87
CA GLY A 246 -1.49 3.95 -11.60
C GLY A 246 -0.03 3.56 -11.41
N GLU A 247 0.69 3.38 -12.52
CA GLU A 247 2.14 3.21 -12.49
C GLU A 247 2.79 4.52 -11.99
N VAL A 248 3.75 4.43 -11.07
CA VAL A 248 4.22 5.58 -10.28
C VAL A 248 4.93 6.66 -11.09
N ASN A 249 5.50 6.35 -12.25
CA ASN A 249 6.22 7.31 -13.09
C ASN A 249 5.30 8.03 -14.08
N THR A 250 4.23 7.36 -14.53
CA THR A 250 3.38 7.83 -15.64
C THR A 250 1.93 8.10 -15.24
N GLY A 251 1.48 7.58 -14.10
CA GLY A 251 0.07 7.52 -13.71
C GLY A 251 -0.77 6.57 -14.56
N GLY A 252 -0.13 5.79 -15.44
CA GLY A 252 -0.79 4.91 -16.40
C GLY A 252 -1.44 3.69 -15.75
N TYR A 253 -2.55 3.23 -16.31
CA TYR A 253 -3.22 1.99 -15.89
C TYR A 253 -2.85 0.86 -16.84
N ALA A 254 -2.53 -0.31 -16.27
CA ALA A 254 -2.13 -1.48 -17.03
C ALA A 254 -3.23 -1.99 -17.97
N LEU A 255 -4.49 -1.85 -17.56
CA LEU A 255 -5.68 -2.16 -18.35
C LEU A 255 -6.45 -0.89 -18.72
N ASP A 256 -7.13 -0.92 -19.86
CA ASP A 256 -7.87 0.23 -20.39
C ASP A 256 -9.28 0.36 -19.82
N ASP A 257 -9.98 -0.76 -19.63
CA ASP A 257 -11.37 -0.79 -19.20
C ASP A 257 -11.83 -2.16 -18.71
N VAL A 258 -13.12 -2.22 -18.37
CA VAL A 258 -13.80 -3.41 -17.86
C VAL A 258 -13.72 -4.61 -18.81
N ASP A 259 -13.63 -4.41 -20.13
CA ASP A 259 -13.58 -5.52 -21.08
C ASP A 259 -12.21 -6.19 -21.07
N GLU A 260 -11.14 -5.41 -20.90
CA GLU A 260 -9.80 -5.95 -20.65
C GLU A 260 -9.71 -6.67 -19.29
N TRP A 261 -10.37 -6.15 -18.24
CA TRP A 261 -10.47 -6.85 -16.95
C TRP A 261 -11.22 -8.18 -17.08
N ARG A 262 -12.33 -8.22 -17.83
CA ARG A 262 -13.09 -9.44 -18.09
C ARG A 262 -12.25 -10.46 -18.86
N LYS A 263 -11.56 -10.05 -19.92
CA LYS A 263 -10.62 -10.92 -20.66
C LYS A 263 -9.56 -11.49 -19.72
N LEU A 264 -8.97 -10.67 -18.86
CA LEU A 264 -7.97 -11.14 -17.90
C LEU A 264 -8.56 -12.12 -16.87
N ARG A 265 -9.77 -11.86 -16.36
CA ARG A 265 -10.48 -12.78 -15.46
C ARG A 265 -10.74 -14.13 -16.10
N GLU A 266 -11.24 -14.15 -17.33
CA GLU A 266 -11.48 -15.38 -18.09
C GLU A 266 -10.20 -16.19 -18.29
N LEU A 267 -9.09 -15.52 -18.61
CA LEU A 267 -7.78 -16.15 -18.71
C LEU A 267 -7.32 -16.73 -17.36
N ALA A 268 -7.48 -15.97 -16.27
CA ALA A 268 -7.10 -16.41 -14.95
C ALA A 268 -7.93 -17.62 -14.48
N ASP A 269 -9.22 -17.66 -14.79
CA ASP A 269 -10.09 -18.78 -14.44
C ASP A 269 -9.73 -20.04 -15.24
N ARG A 270 -9.51 -19.88 -16.56
CA ARG A 270 -9.11 -20.99 -17.44
C ARG A 270 -7.80 -21.65 -17.02
N HIS A 271 -6.82 -20.84 -16.59
CA HIS A 271 -5.47 -21.31 -16.27
C HIS A 271 -5.21 -21.46 -14.76
N GLY A 272 -6.22 -21.20 -13.91
CA GLY A 272 -6.07 -21.25 -12.46
C GLY A 272 -5.12 -20.19 -11.89
N ALA A 273 -4.95 -19.05 -12.56
CA ALA A 273 -4.12 -17.94 -12.08
C ALA A 273 -4.81 -17.15 -10.95
N TRP A 274 -4.04 -16.25 -10.34
CA TRP A 274 -4.50 -15.27 -9.35
C TRP A 274 -4.28 -13.85 -9.85
N ILE A 275 -5.25 -12.96 -9.70
CA ILE A 275 -5.14 -11.55 -10.09
C ILE A 275 -4.93 -10.69 -8.84
N HIS A 276 -3.81 -9.97 -8.79
CA HIS A 276 -3.54 -8.98 -7.74
C HIS A 276 -3.52 -7.58 -8.35
N ALA A 277 -4.41 -6.70 -7.93
CA ALA A 277 -4.42 -5.30 -8.35
C ALA A 277 -3.57 -4.44 -7.39
N ASP A 278 -2.50 -3.84 -7.89
CA ASP A 278 -1.78 -2.80 -7.15
C ASP A 278 -2.48 -1.46 -7.37
N GLY A 279 -3.47 -1.22 -6.53
CA GLY A 279 -4.31 -0.03 -6.50
C GLY A 279 -3.81 1.09 -5.61
N ALA A 280 -2.55 1.07 -5.16
CA ALA A 280 -2.08 1.88 -4.04
C ALA A 280 -2.57 3.34 -4.10
N PHE A 281 -2.53 4.01 -5.26
CA PHE A 281 -3.13 5.34 -5.41
C PHE A 281 -4.18 5.47 -6.52
N GLY A 282 -4.08 4.74 -7.63
CA GLY A 282 -5.00 4.94 -8.75
C GLY A 282 -6.44 4.51 -8.44
N ILE A 283 -6.64 3.54 -7.56
CA ILE A 283 -7.99 3.06 -7.21
C ILE A 283 -8.92 4.16 -6.69
N PHE A 284 -8.36 5.19 -6.05
CA PHE A 284 -9.13 6.33 -5.53
C PHE A 284 -9.80 7.17 -6.64
N CYS A 285 -9.45 6.96 -7.90
CA CYS A 285 -10.23 7.54 -9.00
C CYS A 285 -11.71 7.06 -9.00
N SER A 286 -12.01 5.92 -8.38
CA SER A 286 -13.39 5.42 -8.18
C SER A 286 -14.27 6.36 -7.34
N VAL A 287 -13.66 7.19 -6.48
CA VAL A 287 -14.38 8.09 -5.57
C VAL A 287 -14.75 9.41 -6.24
N LEU A 288 -14.22 9.69 -7.44
CA LEU A 288 -14.49 10.93 -8.16
C LEU A 288 -15.97 11.04 -8.51
N GLU A 289 -16.45 12.27 -8.60
CA GLU A 289 -17.82 12.56 -9.03
C GLU A 289 -18.07 12.04 -10.45
N ASP A 290 -19.33 11.73 -10.77
CA ASP A 290 -19.73 11.33 -12.12
C ASP A 290 -19.82 12.57 -13.02
N ARG A 291 -18.65 13.04 -13.46
CA ARG A 291 -18.48 14.21 -14.33
C ARG A 291 -17.70 13.81 -15.57
N ASP A 292 -18.04 14.41 -16.71
CA ASP A 292 -17.42 14.09 -18.01
C ASP A 292 -15.89 14.21 -18.01
N GLU A 293 -15.34 15.16 -17.24
CA GLU A 293 -13.89 15.37 -17.09
C GLU A 293 -13.16 14.18 -16.43
N TYR A 294 -13.87 13.38 -15.61
CA TYR A 294 -13.32 12.20 -14.94
C TYR A 294 -13.68 10.88 -15.64
N ARG A 295 -14.46 10.93 -16.73
CA ARG A 295 -14.94 9.75 -17.45
C ARG A 295 -13.83 8.77 -17.85
N LEU A 296 -12.66 9.29 -18.24
CA LEU A 296 -11.51 8.46 -18.57
C LEU A 296 -11.00 7.68 -17.35
N LEU A 297 -10.89 8.34 -16.19
CA LEU A 297 -10.40 7.72 -14.95
C LEU A 297 -11.39 6.68 -14.44
N HIS A 298 -12.69 7.00 -14.45
CA HIS A 298 -13.76 6.03 -14.17
C HIS A 298 -13.68 4.80 -15.07
N LYS A 299 -13.46 5.02 -16.38
CA LYS A 299 -13.25 3.93 -17.34
C LYS A 299 -12.04 3.05 -16.95
N ARG A 300 -10.94 3.64 -16.44
CA ARG A 300 -9.72 2.88 -16.06
C ARG A 300 -9.89 2.02 -14.81
N VAL A 301 -10.61 2.50 -13.80
CA VAL A 301 -10.78 1.77 -12.53
C VAL A 301 -11.90 0.72 -12.60
N LYS A 302 -12.83 0.86 -13.54
CA LYS A 302 -13.96 -0.06 -13.69
C LYS A 302 -13.48 -1.48 -14.00
N GLY A 303 -13.96 -2.44 -13.21
CA GLY A 303 -13.61 -3.86 -13.35
C GLY A 303 -12.59 -4.36 -12.33
N VAL A 304 -12.06 -3.49 -11.45
CA VAL A 304 -11.14 -3.89 -10.37
C VAL A 304 -11.72 -4.97 -9.45
N ASP A 305 -13.05 -5.05 -9.30
CA ASP A 305 -13.75 -6.11 -8.57
C ASP A 305 -13.52 -7.53 -9.10
N LEU A 306 -12.97 -7.66 -10.31
CA LEU A 306 -12.57 -8.94 -10.90
C LEU A 306 -11.20 -9.43 -10.40
N ALA A 307 -10.45 -8.60 -9.68
CA ALA A 307 -9.22 -8.99 -9.01
C ALA A 307 -9.49 -9.91 -7.82
N ASP A 308 -8.53 -10.78 -7.50
CA ASP A 308 -8.60 -11.65 -6.34
C ASP A 308 -8.09 -10.96 -5.06
N SER A 309 -7.20 -9.98 -5.22
CA SER A 309 -6.77 -9.11 -4.13
C SER A 309 -6.41 -7.71 -4.64
N ILE A 310 -6.50 -6.74 -3.75
CA ILE A 310 -6.25 -5.32 -4.05
C ILE A 310 -5.34 -4.74 -2.96
N THR A 311 -4.31 -4.01 -3.36
CA THR A 311 -3.51 -3.13 -2.49
C THR A 311 -4.03 -1.70 -2.57
N ILE A 312 -4.19 -1.03 -1.42
CA ILE A 312 -4.63 0.37 -1.31
C ILE A 312 -3.72 1.12 -0.34
N ASP A 313 -3.48 2.40 -0.59
CA ASP A 313 -2.62 3.24 0.25
C ASP A 313 -3.29 4.58 0.59
N GLY A 314 -3.85 4.69 1.79
CA GLY A 314 -4.54 5.88 2.26
C GLY A 314 -3.61 7.09 2.42
N HIS A 315 -2.33 6.89 2.75
CA HIS A 315 -1.42 8.03 2.99
C HIS A 315 -1.07 8.79 1.70
N LYS A 316 -1.44 8.24 0.54
CA LYS A 316 -1.27 8.88 -0.76
C LYS A 316 -2.41 9.83 -1.07
N MET A 317 -3.65 9.35 -1.11
CA MET A 317 -4.79 10.14 -1.61
C MET A 317 -5.83 10.51 -0.54
N LEU A 318 -5.85 9.84 0.62
CA LEU A 318 -6.82 10.10 1.69
C LEU A 318 -6.31 11.08 2.75
N ASN A 319 -5.08 11.57 2.62
CA ASN A 319 -4.45 12.49 3.55
C ASN A 319 -4.45 11.99 5.01
N VAL A 320 -4.12 10.70 5.20
CA VAL A 320 -3.93 10.08 6.51
C VAL A 320 -2.44 9.90 6.80
N VAL A 321 -2.07 9.77 8.08
CA VAL A 321 -0.67 9.60 8.52
C VAL A 321 -0.12 8.26 8.01
N ARG A 322 1.21 8.20 7.80
CA ARG A 322 1.89 6.93 7.53
C ARG A 322 2.02 6.13 8.83
N ASP A 323 1.73 4.83 8.88
CA ASP A 323 1.35 3.92 7.79
C ASP A 323 -0.17 3.65 7.77
N SER A 324 -0.83 3.82 6.61
CA SER A 324 -2.28 3.60 6.46
C SER A 324 -2.59 2.85 5.17
N HIS A 325 -2.11 1.62 5.05
CA HIS A 325 -2.25 0.82 3.83
C HIS A 325 -3.19 -0.33 4.09
N CYS A 326 -3.94 -0.75 3.08
CA CYS A 326 -4.88 -1.86 3.21
C CYS A 326 -4.57 -2.92 2.16
N ARG A 327 -4.96 -4.15 2.48
CA ARG A 327 -5.13 -5.20 1.49
C ARG A 327 -6.55 -5.74 1.60
N PHE A 328 -7.20 -5.91 0.45
CA PHE A 328 -8.43 -6.68 0.32
C PHE A 328 -8.20 -7.98 -0.45
N SER A 329 -8.97 -9.01 -0.12
CA SER A 329 -8.96 -10.35 -0.72
C SER A 329 -10.39 -10.87 -0.82
N ASN A 330 -10.79 -11.33 -1.99
CA ASN A 330 -12.11 -11.97 -2.20
C ASN A 330 -12.15 -13.41 -1.63
N SER A 331 -10.97 -14.00 -1.40
CA SER A 331 -10.81 -15.34 -0.86
C SER A 331 -10.59 -15.31 0.65
N SER A 332 -11.28 -16.20 1.36
CA SER A 332 -11.10 -16.46 2.79
C SER A 332 -9.93 -17.41 3.09
N LEU A 333 -9.30 -18.02 2.08
CA LEU A 333 -8.08 -18.85 2.23
C LEU A 333 -6.83 -18.04 2.64
N CYS A 334 -7.02 -16.79 3.04
CA CYS A 334 -6.03 -15.71 3.03
C CYS A 334 -5.99 -14.89 4.31
N LEU A 335 -6.64 -15.39 5.36
CA LEU A 335 -6.60 -14.90 6.73
C LEU A 335 -6.24 -16.07 7.64
#